data_AF-A0A4E0R9C7-F1
#
_entry.id   AF-A0A4E0R9C7-F1
#
_cell.length_a   1.000
_cell.length_b   1.000
_cell.length_c   1.000
_cell.angle_alpha   90.00
_cell.angle_beta   90.00
_cell.angle_gamma   90.00
#
_symmetry.space_group_name_H-M   'P 1'
#
loop_
_entity.id
_entity.type
_entity.pdbx_description
1 polymer ?
#
loop_
_entity_poly.entity_id
_entity_poly.type
_entity_poly.pdbx_seq_one_letter_code
_entity_poly.pdbx_strand_id
1 'polypeptide(L)'
;MYRTKQKLAHSVFMYPPPIKSPPICTERNCVRLLGNLFCLITVLLGAGLGATAAYVLMNYEYIGEVFGHKLFFGGVYTLFAGGVFSVMTGLLGFYDFTHENRFTAILTASGILILSIIILVSGTIVYVFPRGLQNVLLKAMVSSLPNYGLRSPITRAWDRTQSYLRCCAVHNLGWADYRNTSWYLRINQNVYNTNSLLQSSSPYYTAVPSSCCATLIDALTGYATGTYRDLYRCQRWQYGPPQLLSGPHNDALYYRGCFSTLVDYMLLHTRHMFGLSLGLIGIMLITLILLIFTKLLKKEREKRA
;
A
#
# COMPACT_ATOMS: atom_id res chain seq x y z
N MET A 1 -32.48 -100.31 0.15
CA MET A 1 -33.47 -99.46 0.85
C MET A 1 -32.73 -98.25 1.42
N TYR A 2 -32.75 -97.14 0.67
CA TYR A 2 -31.98 -95.91 0.94
C TYR A 2 -32.60 -95.13 2.10
N ARG A 3 -31.79 -94.66 3.06
CA ARG A 3 -32.20 -93.78 4.16
C ARG A 3 -31.73 -92.36 3.86
N THR A 4 -32.61 -91.54 3.30
CA THR A 4 -32.41 -90.13 2.97
C THR A 4 -32.42 -89.29 4.24
N LYS A 5 -31.32 -88.59 4.54
CA LYS A 5 -31.32 -87.48 5.52
C LYS A 5 -31.61 -86.17 4.80
N GLN A 6 -32.83 -85.66 4.98
CA GLN A 6 -33.21 -84.29 4.66
C GLN A 6 -32.42 -83.34 5.58
N LYS A 7 -31.52 -82.51 5.02
CA LYS A 7 -31.01 -81.32 5.69
C LYS A 7 -31.83 -80.12 5.22
N LEU A 8 -32.53 -79.48 6.16
CA LEU A 8 -33.21 -78.20 5.97
C LEU A 8 -32.22 -77.17 5.44
N ALA A 9 -32.56 -76.55 4.31
CA ALA A 9 -31.92 -75.33 3.84
C ALA A 9 -32.46 -74.16 4.68
N HIS A 10 -31.66 -73.67 5.63
CA HIS A 10 -31.85 -72.34 6.19
C HIS A 10 -31.45 -71.31 5.13
N SER A 11 -32.44 -70.61 4.59
CA SER A 11 -32.28 -69.41 3.77
C SER A 11 -31.66 -68.30 4.62
N VAL A 12 -30.33 -68.19 4.55
CA VAL A 12 -29.61 -67.03 5.08
C VAL A 12 -29.96 -65.84 4.20
N PHE A 13 -30.80 -64.94 4.71
CA PHE A 13 -31.01 -63.60 4.16
C PHE A 13 -29.67 -62.86 4.17
N MET A 14 -29.01 -62.81 3.01
CA MET A 14 -27.82 -62.00 2.79
C MET A 14 -28.27 -60.55 2.71
N TYR A 15 -28.19 -59.82 3.82
CA TYR A 15 -28.33 -58.37 3.80
C TYR A 15 -27.25 -57.80 2.85
N PRO A 16 -27.60 -56.95 1.87
CA PRO A 16 -26.59 -56.29 1.06
C PRO A 16 -25.69 -55.46 1.98
N PRO A 17 -24.36 -55.45 1.75
CA PRO A 17 -23.45 -54.66 2.56
C PRO A 17 -23.89 -53.18 2.51
N PRO A 18 -23.79 -52.45 3.63
CA PRO A 18 -24.14 -51.04 3.65
C PRO A 18 -23.27 -50.31 2.62
N ILE A 19 -23.93 -49.67 1.65
CA ILE A 19 -23.29 -48.80 0.67
C ILE A 19 -22.67 -47.66 1.47
N LYS A 20 -21.37 -47.74 1.77
CA LYS A 20 -20.63 -46.62 2.33
C LYS A 20 -20.70 -45.48 1.32
N SER A 21 -21.47 -44.44 1.64
CA SER A 21 -21.41 -43.18 0.91
C SER A 21 -19.94 -42.75 0.82
N PRO A 22 -19.41 -42.41 -0.37
CA PRO A 22 -18.03 -41.99 -0.49
C PRO A 22 -17.80 -40.78 0.44
N PRO A 23 -16.68 -40.74 1.18
CA PRO A 23 -16.40 -39.63 2.08
C PRO A 23 -16.41 -38.32 1.28
N ILE A 24 -17.10 -37.31 1.80
CA ILE A 24 -17.30 -35.97 1.20
C ILE A 24 -15.95 -35.30 0.85
N CYS A 25 -14.86 -35.75 1.47
CA CYS A 25 -13.50 -35.33 1.18
C CYS A 25 -12.53 -36.51 1.24
N THR A 26 -11.86 -36.79 0.13
CA THR A 26 -10.61 -37.57 0.18
C THR A 26 -9.48 -36.62 0.60
N GLU A 27 -8.56 -37.09 1.43
CA GLU A 27 -7.42 -36.31 1.97
C GLU A 27 -6.70 -35.47 0.89
N ARG A 28 -6.51 -36.07 -0.29
CA ARG A 28 -5.90 -35.41 -1.46
C ARG A 28 -6.72 -34.25 -2.02
N ASN A 29 -8.05 -34.39 -2.07
CA ASN A 29 -8.93 -33.34 -2.60
C ASN A 29 -8.98 -32.13 -1.66
N CYS A 30 -8.94 -32.35 -0.33
CA CYS A 30 -8.82 -31.25 0.64
C CYS A 30 -7.55 -30.44 0.43
N VAL A 31 -6.39 -31.11 0.33
CA VAL A 31 -5.09 -30.45 0.16
C VAL A 31 -5.05 -29.62 -1.11
N ARG A 32 -5.58 -30.17 -2.23
CA ARG A 32 -5.67 -29.44 -3.50
C ARG A 32 -6.62 -28.24 -3.43
N LEU A 33 -7.78 -28.39 -2.78
CA LEU A 33 -8.74 -27.30 -2.61
C LEU A 33 -8.14 -26.15 -1.79
N LEU A 34 -7.49 -26.48 -0.67
CA LEU A 34 -6.81 -25.49 0.19
C LEU A 34 -5.64 -24.82 -0.53
N GLY A 35 -4.82 -25.59 -1.24
CA GLY A 35 -3.72 -25.06 -2.05
C GLY A 35 -4.22 -24.09 -3.13
N ASN A 36 -5.25 -24.48 -3.88
CA ASN A 36 -5.89 -23.62 -4.89
C ASN A 36 -6.44 -22.32 -4.28
N LEU A 37 -7.06 -22.39 -3.09
CA LEU A 37 -7.57 -21.22 -2.39
C LEU A 37 -6.45 -20.23 -2.05
N PHE A 38 -5.33 -20.70 -1.49
CA PHE A 38 -4.21 -19.82 -1.16
C PHE A 38 -3.49 -19.27 -2.40
N CYS A 39 -3.39 -20.05 -3.48
CA CYS A 39 -2.90 -19.56 -4.76
C CYS A 39 -3.80 -18.45 -5.32
N LEU A 40 -5.12 -18.62 -5.26
CA LEU A 40 -6.07 -17.59 -5.70
C LEU A 40 -5.96 -16.31 -4.86
N ILE A 41 -5.82 -16.42 -3.54
CA ILE A 41 -5.56 -15.26 -2.67
C ILE A 41 -4.28 -14.54 -3.09
N THR A 42 -3.21 -15.29 -3.38
CA THR A 42 -1.93 -14.72 -3.85
C THR A 42 -2.08 -13.99 -5.19
N VAL A 43 -2.91 -14.52 -6.11
CA VAL A 43 -3.24 -13.86 -7.39
C VAL A 43 -4.00 -12.55 -7.14
N LEU A 44 -5.05 -12.59 -6.32
CA LEU A 44 -5.88 -11.41 -6.06
C LEU A 44 -5.10 -10.28 -5.37
N LEU A 45 -4.27 -10.62 -4.38
CA LEU A 45 -3.43 -9.65 -3.70
C LEU A 45 -2.33 -9.11 -4.63
N GLY A 46 -1.70 -9.96 -5.43
CA GLY A 46 -0.72 -9.55 -6.43
C GLY A 46 -1.32 -8.62 -7.49
N ALA A 47 -2.53 -8.93 -7.98
CA ALA A 47 -3.25 -8.10 -8.95
C ALA A 47 -3.64 -6.75 -8.35
N GLY A 48 -4.14 -6.73 -7.10
CA GLY A 48 -4.43 -5.50 -6.37
C GLY A 48 -3.19 -4.64 -6.17
N LEU A 49 -2.05 -5.25 -5.82
CA LEU A 49 -0.77 -4.56 -5.68
C LEU A 49 -0.29 -3.96 -7.01
N GLY A 50 -0.33 -4.75 -8.09
CA GLY A 50 0.06 -4.29 -9.43
C GLY A 50 -0.85 -3.16 -9.94
N ALA A 51 -2.16 -3.30 -9.77
CA ALA A 51 -3.14 -2.29 -10.18
C ALA A 51 -2.98 -0.99 -9.39
N THR A 52 -2.77 -1.06 -8.07
CA THR A 52 -2.54 0.13 -7.24
C THR A 52 -1.23 0.83 -7.60
N ALA A 53 -0.15 0.08 -7.84
CA ALA A 53 1.12 0.65 -8.30
C ALA A 53 0.99 1.32 -9.68
N ALA A 54 0.30 0.69 -10.64
CA ALA A 54 0.03 1.28 -11.94
C ALA A 54 -0.83 2.56 -11.84
N TYR A 55 -1.86 2.54 -10.99
CA TYR A 55 -2.70 3.70 -10.72
C TYR A 55 -1.88 4.88 -10.14
N VAL A 56 -0.94 4.60 -9.24
CA VAL A 56 -0.02 5.60 -8.68
C VAL A 56 0.89 6.17 -9.75
N LEU A 57 1.46 5.34 -10.63
CA LEU A 57 2.30 5.82 -11.75
C LEU A 57 1.52 6.76 -12.68
N MET A 58 0.27 6.42 -13.01
CA MET A 58 -0.52 7.21 -13.95
C MET A 58 -1.03 8.53 -13.35
N ASN A 59 -1.41 8.55 -12.08
CA ASN A 59 -2.13 9.68 -11.49
C ASN A 59 -1.31 10.50 -10.50
N TYR A 60 -0.19 9.98 -9.99
CA TYR A 60 0.56 10.56 -8.88
C TYR A 60 2.07 10.59 -9.12
N GLU A 61 2.55 10.45 -10.36
CA GLU A 61 3.97 10.55 -10.70
C GLU A 61 4.63 11.84 -10.19
N TYR A 62 3.88 12.95 -10.17
CA TYR A 62 4.37 14.27 -9.75
C TYR A 62 4.77 14.31 -8.27
N ILE A 63 4.25 13.40 -7.43
CA ILE A 63 4.63 13.31 -6.01
C ILE A 63 6.14 13.04 -5.87
N GLY A 64 6.76 12.39 -6.85
CA GLY A 64 8.21 12.16 -6.89
C GLY A 64 9.06 13.44 -6.81
N GLU A 65 8.52 14.61 -7.19
CA GLU A 65 9.23 15.89 -7.10
C GLU A 65 9.48 16.35 -5.65
N VAL A 66 8.61 15.96 -4.70
CA VAL A 66 8.72 16.33 -3.28
C VAL A 66 9.51 15.31 -2.47
N PHE A 67 9.28 14.02 -2.75
CA PHE A 67 9.86 12.91 -1.98
C PHE A 67 11.22 12.44 -2.52
N GLY A 68 11.60 12.94 -3.69
CA GLY A 68 12.80 12.52 -4.40
C GLY A 68 12.50 11.48 -5.48
N HIS A 69 12.79 11.84 -6.73
CA HIS A 69 12.41 11.07 -7.91
C HIS A 69 12.89 9.62 -7.87
N LYS A 70 14.19 9.39 -7.60
CA LYS A 70 14.76 8.03 -7.56
C LYS A 70 14.10 7.13 -6.52
N LEU A 71 13.77 7.69 -5.36
CA LEU A 71 13.22 6.94 -4.25
C LEU A 71 11.77 6.54 -4.52
N PHE A 72 10.97 7.50 -4.98
CA PHE A 72 9.57 7.28 -5.30
C PHE A 72 9.39 6.26 -6.41
N PHE A 73 10.03 6.48 -7.57
CA PHE A 73 9.90 5.58 -8.72
C PHE A 73 10.50 4.20 -8.46
N GLY A 74 11.64 4.12 -7.77
CA GLY A 74 12.22 2.83 -7.37
C GLY A 74 11.26 1.98 -6.53
N GLY A 75 10.57 2.61 -5.56
CA GLY A 75 9.55 1.95 -4.75
C GLY A 75 8.36 1.48 -5.58
N VAL A 76 7.75 2.39 -6.36
CA VAL A 76 6.51 2.08 -7.11
C VAL A 76 6.75 1.03 -8.20
N TYR A 77 7.87 1.08 -8.92
CA TYR A 77 8.21 0.05 -9.91
C TYR A 77 8.46 -1.33 -9.27
N THR A 78 9.08 -1.35 -8.09
CA THR A 78 9.26 -2.61 -7.34
C THR A 78 7.92 -3.22 -6.93
N LEU A 79 6.96 -2.40 -6.48
CA LEU A 79 5.60 -2.86 -6.15
C LEU A 79 4.87 -3.38 -7.39
N PHE A 80 4.98 -2.68 -8.52
CA PHE A 80 4.36 -3.10 -9.77
C PHE A 80 4.92 -4.45 -10.26
N ALA A 81 6.25 -4.56 -10.35
CA ALA A 81 6.93 -5.80 -10.77
C ALA A 81 6.64 -6.97 -9.81
N GLY A 82 6.65 -6.71 -8.50
CA GLY A 82 6.30 -7.70 -7.48
C GLY A 82 4.85 -8.18 -7.58
N GLY A 83 3.91 -7.28 -7.87
CA GLY A 83 2.51 -7.61 -8.11
C GLY A 83 2.32 -8.52 -9.32
N VAL A 84 2.94 -8.19 -10.46
CA VAL A 84 2.91 -9.02 -11.67
C VAL A 84 3.52 -10.40 -11.41
N PHE A 85 4.68 -10.44 -10.75
CA PHE A 85 5.35 -11.70 -10.41
C PHE A 85 4.53 -12.58 -9.45
N SER A 86 3.82 -11.97 -8.50
CA SER A 86 2.88 -12.65 -7.60
C SER A 86 1.70 -13.26 -8.36
N VAL A 87 1.13 -12.54 -9.33
CA VAL A 87 0.05 -13.05 -10.18
C VAL A 87 0.54 -14.25 -10.99
N MET A 88 1.70 -14.14 -11.64
CA MET A 88 2.27 -15.25 -12.42
C MET A 88 2.51 -16.50 -11.55
N THR A 89 3.13 -16.32 -10.39
CA THR A 89 3.42 -17.42 -9.46
C THR A 89 2.13 -18.08 -8.94
N GLY A 90 1.12 -17.27 -8.60
CA GLY A 90 -0.17 -17.77 -8.12
C GLY A 90 -0.94 -18.55 -9.19
N LEU A 91 -0.93 -18.10 -10.45
CA LEU A 91 -1.56 -18.83 -11.57
C LEU A 91 -0.84 -20.15 -11.87
N LEU A 92 0.50 -20.16 -11.84
CA LEU A 92 1.28 -21.39 -11.97
C LEU A 92 0.98 -22.38 -10.83
N GLY A 93 0.82 -21.89 -9.59
CA GLY A 93 0.45 -22.72 -8.46
C GLY A 93 -0.95 -23.29 -8.58
N PHE A 94 -1.94 -22.49 -8.98
CA PHE A 94 -3.30 -22.95 -9.25
C PHE A 94 -3.32 -24.03 -10.36
N TYR A 95 -2.52 -23.83 -11.40
CA TYR A 95 -2.35 -24.84 -12.44
C TYR A 95 -1.67 -26.11 -11.91
N ASP A 96 -0.68 -26.03 -11.03
CA ASP A 96 -0.01 -27.23 -10.46
C ASP A 96 -0.94 -28.08 -9.58
N PHE A 97 -1.79 -27.45 -8.78
CA PHE A 97 -2.75 -28.14 -7.90
C PHE A 97 -3.90 -28.80 -8.67
N THR A 98 -4.26 -28.28 -9.85
CA THR A 98 -5.24 -28.89 -10.75
C THR A 98 -4.61 -29.95 -11.66
N HIS A 99 -3.50 -29.59 -12.32
CA HIS A 99 -2.73 -30.43 -13.23
C HIS A 99 -1.31 -30.66 -12.71
N GLU A 100 -1.12 -31.76 -11.99
CA GLU A 100 0.16 -32.09 -11.39
C GLU A 100 1.24 -32.42 -12.42
N ASN A 101 2.12 -31.45 -12.71
CA ASN A 101 3.35 -31.64 -13.47
C ASN A 101 4.58 -31.38 -12.58
N ARG A 102 5.71 -32.05 -12.86
CA ARG A 102 6.96 -31.85 -12.10
C ARG A 102 7.56 -30.47 -12.35
N PHE A 103 7.47 -29.99 -13.59
CA PHE A 103 8.02 -28.69 -13.98
C PHE A 103 7.28 -27.52 -13.31
N THR A 104 5.94 -27.53 -13.34
CA THR A 104 5.09 -26.50 -12.72
C THR A 104 5.24 -26.46 -11.21
N ALA A 105 5.44 -27.62 -10.57
CA ALA A 105 5.72 -27.71 -9.15
C ALA A 105 7.03 -27.02 -8.77
N ILE A 106 8.10 -27.26 -9.54
CA ILE A 106 9.41 -26.63 -9.30
C ILE A 106 9.33 -25.12 -9.48
N LEU A 107 8.68 -24.65 -10.55
CA LEU A 107 8.48 -23.21 -10.80
C LEU A 107 7.64 -22.54 -9.72
N THR A 108 6.57 -23.20 -9.27
CA THR A 108 5.71 -22.68 -8.20
C THR A 108 6.48 -22.60 -6.88
N ALA A 109 7.22 -23.67 -6.53
CA ALA A 109 8.00 -23.71 -5.31
C ALA A 109 9.12 -22.65 -5.30
N SER A 110 9.85 -22.51 -6.41
CA SER A 110 10.91 -21.48 -6.52
C SER A 110 10.32 -20.06 -6.51
N GLY A 111 9.21 -19.83 -7.22
CA GLY A 111 8.51 -18.54 -7.22
C GLY A 111 8.02 -18.14 -5.83
N ILE A 112 7.42 -19.05 -5.07
CA ILE A 112 6.98 -18.82 -3.69
C ILE A 112 8.16 -18.45 -2.78
N LEU A 113 9.29 -19.15 -2.90
CA LEU A 113 10.50 -18.86 -2.11
C LEU A 113 11.07 -17.47 -2.44
N ILE A 114 11.18 -17.14 -3.73
CA ILE A 114 11.66 -15.83 -4.18
C ILE A 114 10.73 -14.71 -3.69
N LEU A 115 9.41 -14.87 -3.83
CA LEU A 115 8.42 -13.92 -3.32
C LEU A 115 8.53 -13.74 -1.81
N SER A 116 8.70 -14.82 -1.06
CA SER A 116 8.86 -14.77 0.40
C SER A 116 10.09 -13.96 0.79
N ILE A 117 11.22 -14.13 0.09
CA ILE A 117 12.44 -13.35 0.31
C ILE A 117 12.21 -11.88 -0.02
N ILE A 118 11.61 -11.57 -1.17
CA ILE A 118 11.32 -10.19 -1.58
C ILE A 118 10.42 -9.51 -0.54
N ILE A 119 9.33 -10.15 -0.10
CA ILE A 119 8.41 -9.60 0.90
C ILE A 119 9.12 -9.40 2.23
N LEU A 120 9.99 -10.32 2.64
CA LEU A 120 10.75 -10.20 3.89
C LEU A 120 11.71 -9.00 3.84
N VAL A 121 12.48 -8.86 2.75
CA VAL A 121 13.40 -7.74 2.58
C VAL A 121 12.64 -6.42 2.50
N SER A 122 11.61 -6.33 1.65
CA SER A 122 10.79 -5.12 1.52
C SER A 122 10.07 -4.76 2.82
N GLY A 123 9.50 -5.73 3.53
CA GLY A 123 8.87 -5.53 4.84
C GLY A 123 9.85 -5.02 5.89
N THR A 124 11.05 -5.59 5.93
CA THR A 124 12.13 -5.14 6.82
C THR A 124 12.57 -3.72 6.49
N ILE A 125 12.71 -3.40 5.20
CA ILE A 125 12.98 -2.03 4.75
C ILE A 125 11.87 -1.13 5.27
N VAL A 126 10.59 -1.34 4.95
CA VAL A 126 9.48 -0.49 5.43
C VAL A 126 9.44 -0.37 6.96
N TYR A 127 9.88 -1.39 7.68
CA TYR A 127 10.00 -1.36 9.15
C TYR A 127 11.12 -0.46 9.67
N VAL A 128 12.31 -0.54 9.08
CA VAL A 128 13.52 0.18 9.54
C VAL A 128 13.63 1.58 8.91
N PHE A 129 13.15 1.72 7.68
CA PHE A 129 13.34 2.84 6.78
C PHE A 129 12.89 4.21 7.32
N PRO A 130 11.79 4.33 8.10
CA PRO A 130 11.42 5.60 8.70
C PRO A 130 12.50 6.20 9.60
N ARG A 131 13.51 5.45 10.06
CA ARG A 131 14.64 5.98 10.84
C ARG A 131 15.86 6.30 9.98
N GLY A 132 16.15 5.46 8.99
CA GLY A 132 17.34 5.58 8.15
C GLY A 132 17.25 6.65 7.05
N LEU A 133 16.05 6.92 6.53
CA LEU A 133 15.87 7.81 5.38
C LEU A 133 15.34 9.22 5.69
N GLN A 134 15.10 9.53 6.96
CA GLN A 134 14.60 10.84 7.37
C GLN A 134 15.42 11.99 6.79
N ASN A 135 16.75 11.89 6.85
CA ASN A 135 17.64 12.94 6.35
C ASN A 135 17.56 13.11 4.83
N VAL A 136 17.40 12.01 4.08
CA VAL A 136 17.26 12.05 2.62
C VAL A 136 15.93 12.70 2.24
N LEU A 137 14.85 12.29 2.90
CA LEU A 137 13.52 12.82 2.69
C LEU A 137 13.43 14.30 3.07
N LEU A 138 13.98 14.67 4.22
CA LEU A 138 14.05 16.06 4.67
C LEU A 138 14.81 16.92 3.67
N LYS A 139 15.99 16.47 3.23
CA LYS A 139 16.79 17.18 2.22
C LYS A 139 16.02 17.35 0.91
N ALA A 140 15.33 16.31 0.44
CA ALA A 140 14.50 16.38 -0.77
C ALA A 140 13.37 17.44 -0.62
N MET A 141 12.65 17.41 0.51
CA MET A 141 11.59 18.38 0.79
C MET A 141 12.13 19.82 0.90
N VAL A 142 13.21 20.06 1.66
CA VAL A 142 13.83 21.39 1.76
C VAL A 142 14.30 21.90 0.40
N SER A 143 14.91 21.04 -0.42
CA SER A 143 15.41 21.43 -1.75
C SER A 143 14.32 21.71 -2.78
N SER A 144 13.14 21.10 -2.63
CA SER A 144 12.04 21.22 -3.59
C SER A 144 11.10 22.39 -3.28
N LEU A 145 10.97 22.82 -2.03
CA LEU A 145 10.05 23.89 -1.63
C LEU A 145 10.31 25.23 -2.34
N PRO A 146 11.55 25.75 -2.51
CA PRO A 146 11.79 27.02 -3.20
C PRO A 146 11.27 27.05 -4.65
N ASN A 147 11.21 25.89 -5.29
CA ASN A 147 10.69 25.73 -6.66
C ASN A 147 9.16 25.64 -6.72
N TYR A 148 8.46 25.75 -5.58
CA TYR A 148 7.01 25.82 -5.56
C TYR A 148 6.52 27.01 -6.39
N GLY A 149 5.58 26.77 -7.30
CA GLY A 149 5.10 27.73 -8.28
C GLY A 149 5.97 27.88 -9.53
N LEU A 150 7.17 27.31 -9.60
CA LEU A 150 8.02 27.41 -10.79
C LEU A 150 7.49 26.51 -11.92
N ARG A 151 7.14 25.27 -11.58
CA ARG A 151 6.58 24.27 -12.52
C ARG A 151 5.30 23.66 -11.95
N SER A 152 4.37 23.31 -12.85
CA SER A 152 3.08 22.70 -12.47
C SER A 152 3.23 21.39 -11.67
N PRO A 153 4.11 20.43 -12.04
CA PRO A 153 4.29 19.19 -11.26
C PRO A 153 4.73 19.41 -9.82
N ILE A 154 5.72 20.28 -9.58
CA ILE A 154 6.22 20.60 -8.22
C ILE A 154 5.11 21.24 -7.38
N THR A 155 4.37 22.18 -7.97
CA THR A 155 3.27 22.88 -7.30
C THR A 155 2.17 21.90 -6.89
N ARG A 156 1.73 21.04 -7.83
CA ARG A 156 0.73 20.00 -7.56
C ARG A 156 1.19 19.00 -6.50
N ALA A 157 2.47 18.63 -6.51
CA ALA A 157 3.04 17.71 -5.53
C ALA A 157 2.98 18.28 -4.11
N TRP A 158 3.37 19.54 -3.94
CA TRP A 158 3.27 20.24 -2.67
C TRP A 158 1.83 20.45 -2.23
N ASP A 159 0.96 20.91 -3.14
CA ASP A 159 -0.45 21.14 -2.82
C ASP A 159 -1.13 19.86 -2.33
N ARG A 160 -0.85 18.73 -3.01
CA ARG A 160 -1.37 17.43 -2.62
C ARG A 160 -0.80 16.96 -1.30
N THR A 161 0.52 17.10 -1.09
CA THR A 161 1.20 16.72 0.15
C THR A 161 0.61 17.47 1.34
N GLN A 162 0.42 18.78 1.20
CA GLN A 162 -0.10 19.65 2.25
C GLN A 162 -1.56 19.40 2.57
N SER A 163 -2.39 19.27 1.53
CA SER A 163 -3.81 18.98 1.70
C SER A 163 -4.04 17.59 2.30
N TYR A 164 -3.26 16.58 1.88
CA TYR A 164 -3.40 15.20 2.35
C TYR A 164 -2.88 15.02 3.79
N LEU A 165 -1.68 15.55 4.08
CA LEU A 165 -1.07 15.43 5.40
C LEU A 165 -1.56 16.50 6.39
N ARG A 166 -2.36 17.48 5.96
CA ARG A 166 -2.86 18.59 6.78
C ARG A 166 -1.71 19.35 7.47
N CYS A 167 -0.76 19.78 6.65
CA CYS A 167 0.47 20.40 7.07
C CYS A 167 0.79 21.64 6.22
N CYS A 168 1.70 22.49 6.69
CA CYS A 168 2.21 23.60 5.91
C CYS A 168 3.73 23.66 6.01
N ALA A 169 4.37 23.89 4.85
CA ALA A 169 5.83 23.91 4.69
C ALA A 169 6.53 22.61 5.18
N VAL A 170 7.86 22.62 5.21
CA VAL A 170 8.64 21.44 5.59
C VAL A 170 8.61 21.25 7.11
N HIS A 171 8.97 22.28 7.85
CA HIS A 171 9.15 22.27 9.29
C HIS A 171 7.91 22.77 10.04
N ASN A 172 7.80 22.39 11.32
CA ASN A 172 6.79 22.98 12.19
C ASN A 172 7.02 24.49 12.26
N LEU A 173 5.92 25.24 12.19
CA LEU A 173 5.95 26.69 12.14
C LEU A 173 6.68 27.28 10.92
N GLY A 174 6.89 26.48 9.86
CA GLY A 174 7.69 26.84 8.69
C GLY A 174 6.95 27.63 7.61
N TRP A 175 5.73 28.15 7.85
CA TRP A 175 4.96 28.87 6.83
C TRP A 175 5.73 30.05 6.21
N ALA A 176 6.66 30.66 6.94
CA ALA A 176 7.49 31.75 6.45
C ALA A 176 8.46 31.33 5.33
N ASP A 177 8.77 30.04 5.20
CA ASP A 177 9.62 29.49 4.13
C ASP A 177 9.05 29.79 2.74
N TYR A 178 7.72 30.01 2.65
CA TYR A 178 7.07 30.40 1.40
C TYR A 178 7.59 31.70 0.81
N ARG A 179 8.13 32.62 1.62
CA ARG A 179 8.68 33.90 1.14
C ARG A 179 9.81 33.71 0.12
N ASN A 180 10.51 32.58 0.19
CA ASN A 180 11.62 32.25 -0.70
C ASN A 180 11.20 31.43 -1.93
N THR A 181 9.90 31.24 -2.15
CA THR A 181 9.39 30.42 -3.27
C THR A 181 9.10 31.26 -4.51
N SER A 182 9.24 30.65 -5.69
CA SER A 182 8.88 31.31 -6.96
C SER A 182 7.41 31.72 -7.01
N TRP A 183 6.52 30.93 -6.40
CA TRP A 183 5.11 31.26 -6.25
C TRP A 183 4.89 32.57 -5.49
N TYR A 184 5.55 32.74 -4.35
CA TYR A 184 5.37 33.91 -3.49
C TYR A 184 5.83 35.19 -4.18
N LEU A 185 6.97 35.13 -4.86
CA LEU A 185 7.50 36.26 -5.64
C LEU A 185 6.54 36.67 -6.75
N ARG A 186 5.92 35.69 -7.44
CA ARG A 186 4.97 35.94 -8.52
C ARG A 186 3.63 36.46 -8.01
N ILE A 187 3.04 35.84 -6.99
CA ILE A 187 1.70 36.18 -6.52
C ILE A 187 1.66 37.54 -5.81
N ASN A 188 2.77 37.93 -5.17
CA ASN A 188 2.92 39.22 -4.51
C ASN A 188 3.72 40.22 -5.35
N GLN A 189 3.86 40.02 -6.66
CA GLN A 189 4.54 40.99 -7.51
C GLN A 189 3.72 42.28 -7.59
N ASN A 190 4.36 43.44 -7.41
CA ASN A 190 3.68 44.72 -7.52
C ASN A 190 3.36 45.04 -9.00
N VAL A 191 2.10 45.37 -9.26
CA VAL A 191 1.57 45.66 -10.62
C VAL A 191 2.25 46.87 -11.25
N TYR A 192 2.58 47.90 -10.46
CA TYR A 192 3.17 49.15 -10.96
C TYR A 192 4.70 49.09 -11.04
N ASN A 193 5.34 48.32 -10.16
CA ASN A 193 6.79 48.13 -10.13
C ASN A 193 7.12 46.65 -10.01
N THR A 194 7.31 46.01 -11.16
CA THR A 194 7.54 44.56 -11.31
C THR A 194 8.78 44.04 -10.60
N ASN A 195 9.71 44.92 -10.20
CA ASN A 195 10.91 44.58 -9.43
C ASN A 195 10.70 44.63 -7.91
N SER A 196 9.49 44.97 -7.46
CA SER A 196 9.13 45.09 -6.05
C SER A 196 7.97 44.17 -5.69
N LEU A 197 7.90 43.78 -4.41
CA LEU A 197 6.79 43.01 -3.87
C LEU A 197 5.73 43.95 -3.29
N LEU A 198 4.49 43.47 -3.25
CA LEU A 198 3.39 44.10 -2.54
C LEU A 198 3.75 44.25 -1.06
N GLN A 199 3.40 45.40 -0.50
CA GLN A 199 3.50 45.63 0.94
C GLN A 199 2.56 44.67 1.69
N SER A 200 2.98 44.19 2.86
CA SER A 200 2.18 43.28 3.71
C SER A 200 0.83 43.87 4.14
N SER A 201 0.70 45.19 4.16
CA SER A 201 -0.56 45.91 4.43
C SER A 201 -1.55 45.85 3.27
N SER A 202 -1.13 45.45 2.07
CA SER A 202 -2.00 45.38 0.89
C SER A 202 -3.10 44.34 1.11
N PRO A 203 -4.37 44.64 0.74
CA PRO A 203 -5.46 43.67 0.82
C PRO A 203 -5.27 42.47 -0.13
N TYR A 204 -4.36 42.59 -1.11
CA TYR A 204 -4.01 41.54 -2.07
C TYR A 204 -2.80 40.69 -1.65
N TYR A 205 -2.10 41.08 -0.57
CA TYR A 205 -0.95 40.34 -0.08
C TYR A 205 -1.35 38.93 0.37
N THR A 206 -0.65 37.92 -0.15
CA THR A 206 -0.94 36.50 0.09
C THR A 206 0.30 35.81 0.64
N ALA A 207 0.26 35.36 1.89
CA ALA A 207 1.43 34.85 2.60
C ALA A 207 1.75 33.37 2.29
N VAL A 208 0.72 32.53 2.13
CA VAL A 208 0.83 31.08 1.95
C VAL A 208 -0.17 30.57 0.89
N PRO A 209 0.11 29.44 0.22
CA PRO A 209 -0.85 28.84 -0.70
C PRO A 209 -2.07 28.30 0.02
N SER A 210 -3.17 28.13 -0.71
CA SER A 210 -4.43 27.63 -0.14
C SER A 210 -4.32 26.20 0.39
N SER A 211 -3.37 25.41 -0.11
CA SER A 211 -3.07 24.05 0.36
C SER A 211 -2.53 24.01 1.79
N CYS A 212 -1.99 25.12 2.32
CA CYS A 212 -1.62 25.28 3.73
C CYS A 212 -2.80 25.58 4.67
N CYS A 213 -3.99 25.84 4.10
CA CYS A 213 -5.15 26.29 4.87
C CYS A 213 -5.97 25.12 5.41
N ALA A 214 -6.43 25.28 6.65
CA ALA A 214 -7.26 24.31 7.33
C ALA A 214 -8.61 24.15 6.61
N THR A 215 -8.95 22.90 6.29
CA THR A 215 -10.27 22.55 5.77
C THR A 215 -11.15 21.99 6.88
N LEU A 216 -12.46 22.10 6.69
CA LEU A 216 -13.42 21.51 7.61
C LEU A 216 -13.27 19.99 7.59
N ILE A 217 -13.47 19.37 8.75
CA ILE A 217 -13.43 17.92 8.89
C ILE A 217 -14.86 17.41 8.80
N ASP A 218 -15.08 16.41 7.96
CA ASP A 218 -16.33 15.69 7.94
C ASP A 218 -16.51 14.92 9.25
N ALA A 219 -17.55 15.25 10.00
CA ALA A 219 -17.83 14.66 11.30
C ALA A 219 -18.14 13.15 11.23
N LEU A 220 -18.62 12.66 10.08
CA LEU A 220 -19.00 11.27 9.91
C LEU A 220 -17.80 10.38 9.58
N THR A 221 -16.90 10.89 8.74
CA THR A 221 -15.79 10.10 8.20
C THR A 221 -14.43 10.47 8.81
N GLY A 222 -14.31 11.63 9.45
CA GLY A 222 -13.05 12.18 9.96
C GLY A 222 -12.11 12.71 8.86
N TYR A 223 -12.53 12.67 7.60
CA TYR A 223 -11.73 13.11 6.46
C TYR A 223 -11.84 14.61 6.20
N ALA A 224 -10.84 15.15 5.50
CA ALA A 224 -10.80 16.56 5.15
C ALA A 224 -11.81 16.82 4.03
N THR A 225 -12.66 17.82 4.22
CA THR A 225 -13.54 18.30 3.15
C THR A 225 -12.76 19.19 2.17
N GLY A 226 -13.36 19.48 1.02
CA GLY A 226 -12.85 20.50 0.09
C GLY A 226 -13.15 21.94 0.53
N THR A 227 -13.79 22.13 1.68
CA THR A 227 -14.23 23.43 2.16
C THR A 227 -13.25 23.98 3.18
N TYR A 228 -12.69 25.15 2.91
CA TYR A 228 -11.81 25.85 3.84
C TYR A 228 -12.59 26.37 5.04
N ARG A 229 -11.96 26.33 6.23
CA ARG A 229 -12.52 26.95 7.44
C ARG A 229 -12.67 28.45 7.26
N ASP A 230 -11.58 29.11 6.85
CA ASP A 230 -11.54 30.52 6.50
C ASP A 230 -10.30 30.78 5.62
N LEU A 231 -10.50 30.76 4.30
CA LEU A 231 -9.40 30.91 3.34
C LEU A 231 -8.77 32.31 3.43
N TYR A 232 -9.58 33.35 3.62
CA TYR A 232 -9.11 34.72 3.67
C TYR A 232 -8.22 34.93 4.90
N ARG A 233 -8.69 34.51 6.08
CA ARG A 233 -7.93 34.56 7.33
C ARG A 233 -6.70 33.67 7.30
N CYS A 234 -6.74 32.52 6.65
CA CYS A 234 -5.54 31.71 6.47
C CYS A 234 -4.43 32.46 5.71
N GLN A 235 -4.76 33.08 4.57
CA GLN A 235 -3.73 33.62 3.66
C GLN A 235 -3.33 35.07 3.96
N ARG A 236 -4.23 35.85 4.57
CA ARG A 236 -4.12 37.32 4.62
C ARG A 236 -4.25 37.93 6.01
N TRP A 237 -4.15 37.13 7.07
CA TRP A 237 -4.31 37.65 8.42
C TRP A 237 -3.14 38.54 8.85
N GLN A 238 -3.47 39.80 9.16
CA GLN A 238 -2.55 40.88 9.49
C GLN A 238 -2.04 40.91 10.94
N TYR A 239 -2.74 40.28 11.89
CA TYR A 239 -2.42 40.38 13.32
C TYR A 239 -1.49 39.27 13.81
N GLY A 240 -1.26 38.21 13.03
CA GLY A 240 -0.50 37.04 13.46
C GLY A 240 -0.01 36.18 12.28
N PRO A 241 0.29 34.89 12.51
CA PRO A 241 0.66 33.98 11.44
C PRO A 241 -0.44 33.85 10.36
N PRO A 242 -0.08 33.65 9.09
CA PRO A 242 1.28 33.44 8.59
C PRO A 242 2.07 34.72 8.24
N GLN A 243 1.45 35.90 8.30
CA GLN A 243 2.11 37.15 7.94
C GLN A 243 3.20 37.54 8.94
N LEU A 244 2.95 37.31 10.23
CA LEU A 244 3.88 37.55 11.32
C LEU A 244 4.43 36.22 11.85
N LEU A 245 5.64 36.25 12.43
CA LEU A 245 6.23 35.08 13.09
C LEU A 245 5.62 34.81 14.47
N SER A 246 5.00 35.82 15.07
CA SER A 246 4.34 35.79 16.37
C SER A 246 3.05 36.61 16.35
N GLY A 247 2.18 36.42 17.34
CA GLY A 247 0.88 37.09 17.45
C GLY A 247 -0.24 36.13 17.82
N PRO A 248 -1.51 36.56 17.72
CA PRO A 248 -2.68 35.71 17.95
C PRO A 248 -2.69 34.49 17.02
N HIS A 249 -3.13 33.35 17.56
CA HIS A 249 -3.14 32.08 16.86
C HIS A 249 -4.17 32.03 15.72
N ASN A 250 -3.73 31.54 14.55
CA ASN A 250 -4.56 31.37 13.37
C ASN A 250 -5.14 29.97 13.14
N ASP A 251 -6.33 29.70 13.63
CA ASP A 251 -7.01 28.40 13.51
C ASP A 251 -7.36 27.98 12.07
N ALA A 252 -7.20 28.86 11.08
CA ALA A 252 -7.36 28.55 9.67
C ALA A 252 -6.07 28.12 8.96
N LEU A 253 -4.93 28.06 9.67
CA LEU A 253 -3.61 27.68 9.12
C LEU A 253 -3.13 26.36 9.73
N TYR A 254 -2.51 25.48 8.92
CA TYR A 254 -1.78 24.33 9.46
C TYR A 254 -0.41 24.77 10.01
N TYR A 255 -0.17 24.59 11.31
CA TYR A 255 1.11 24.92 11.97
C TYR A 255 2.14 23.80 11.88
N ARG A 256 1.68 22.58 11.60
CA ARG A 256 2.53 21.39 11.59
C ARG A 256 3.26 21.29 10.25
N GLY A 257 4.56 20.96 10.32
CA GLY A 257 5.40 20.73 9.15
C GLY A 257 5.11 19.40 8.48
N CYS A 258 5.15 19.38 7.15
CA CYS A 258 4.84 18.19 6.37
C CYS A 258 5.84 17.05 6.60
N PHE A 259 7.10 17.36 6.85
CA PHE A 259 8.10 16.34 7.15
C PHE A 259 7.76 15.59 8.45
N SER A 260 7.51 16.31 9.55
CA SER A 260 7.18 15.69 10.83
C SER A 260 5.88 14.89 10.76
N THR A 261 4.88 15.41 10.05
CA THR A 261 3.58 14.76 9.89
C THR A 261 3.69 13.47 9.09
N LEU A 262 4.49 13.50 8.03
CA LEU A 262 4.76 12.32 7.22
C LEU A 262 5.50 11.23 8.00
N VAL A 263 6.52 11.60 8.77
CA VAL A 263 7.29 10.65 9.59
C VAL A 263 6.37 9.98 10.62
N ASP A 264 5.52 10.74 11.30
CA ASP A 264 4.56 10.19 12.24
C ASP A 264 3.55 9.27 11.57
N TYR A 265 3.06 9.68 10.39
CA TYR A 265 2.15 8.84 9.59
C TYR A 265 2.81 7.52 9.20
N MET A 266 4.06 7.53 8.75
CA MET A 266 4.82 6.33 8.42
C MET A 266 5.00 5.44 9.65
N LEU A 267 5.48 6.00 10.77
CA LEU A 267 5.74 5.24 12.00
C LEU A 267 4.47 4.59 12.57
N LEU A 268 3.33 5.27 12.46
CA LEU A 268 2.04 4.73 12.90
C LEU A 268 1.64 3.48 12.10
N HIS A 269 1.80 3.50 10.78
CA HIS A 269 1.33 2.41 9.91
C HIS A 269 2.37 1.31 9.68
N THR A 270 3.65 1.60 9.86
CA THR A 270 4.75 0.66 9.60
C THR A 270 4.60 -0.67 10.36
N ARG A 271 4.11 -0.65 11.62
CA ARG A 271 3.88 -1.88 12.39
C ARG A 271 2.83 -2.77 11.76
N HIS A 272 1.73 -2.19 11.30
CA HIS A 272 0.65 -2.92 10.62
C HIS A 272 1.14 -3.48 9.28
N MET A 273 1.87 -2.69 8.49
CA MET A 273 2.43 -3.15 7.21
C MET A 273 3.40 -4.32 7.39
N PHE A 274 4.28 -4.25 8.39
CA PHE A 274 5.20 -5.34 8.69
C PHE A 274 4.48 -6.62 9.12
N GLY A 275 3.44 -6.50 9.96
CA GLY A 275 2.59 -7.63 10.36
C GLY A 275 1.89 -8.28 9.16
N LEU A 276 1.37 -7.48 8.22
CA LEU A 276 0.78 -7.98 6.98
C LEU A 276 1.82 -8.73 6.12
N SER A 277 3.05 -8.21 6.00
CA SER A 277 4.14 -8.90 5.28
C SER A 277 4.44 -10.28 5.87
N LEU A 278 4.55 -10.38 7.21
CA LEU A 278 4.78 -11.68 7.88
C LEU A 278 3.61 -12.64 7.69
N GLY A 279 2.37 -12.15 7.74
CA GLY A 279 1.17 -12.96 7.46
C GLY A 279 1.18 -13.54 6.05
N LEU A 280 1.53 -12.74 5.05
CA LEU A 280 1.64 -13.19 3.65
C LEU A 280 2.74 -14.24 3.47
N ILE A 281 3.89 -14.06 4.10
CA ILE A 281 4.96 -15.08 4.12
C ILE A 281 4.43 -16.38 4.74
N GLY A 282 3.67 -16.31 5.84
CA GLY A 282 3.04 -17.49 6.44
C GLY A 282 2.14 -18.24 5.47
N ILE A 283 1.26 -17.54 4.74
CA ILE A 283 0.38 -18.13 3.73
C ILE A 283 1.21 -18.79 2.60
N MET A 284 2.27 -18.13 2.15
CA MET A 284 3.19 -18.64 1.14
C MET A 284 3.90 -19.92 1.58
N LEU A 285 4.40 -19.97 2.82
CA LEU A 285 5.04 -21.16 3.40
C LEU A 285 4.05 -22.32 3.58
N ILE A 286 2.83 -22.04 4.03
CA ILE A 286 1.77 -23.06 4.11
C ILE A 286 1.47 -23.62 2.73
N THR A 287 1.37 -22.77 1.71
CA THR A 287 1.15 -23.18 0.31
C THR A 287 2.28 -24.10 -0.18
N LEU A 288 3.54 -23.76 0.15
CA LEU A 288 4.69 -24.60 -0.17
C LEU A 288 4.60 -25.98 0.52
N ILE A 289 4.20 -26.04 1.79
CA ILE A 289 4.01 -27.29 2.53
C ILE A 289 2.91 -28.13 1.88
N LEU A 290 1.77 -27.54 1.52
CA LEU A 290 0.67 -28.23 0.84
C LEU A 290 1.10 -28.78 -0.53
N LEU A 291 1.92 -28.03 -1.26
CA LEU A 291 2.49 -28.45 -2.54
C LEU A 291 3.36 -29.70 -2.36
N ILE A 292 4.29 -29.68 -1.39
CA ILE A 292 5.15 -30.84 -1.07
C ILE A 292 4.31 -32.04 -0.65
N PHE A 293 3.34 -31.84 0.24
CA PHE A 293 2.46 -32.89 0.74
C PHE A 293 1.66 -33.55 -0.39
N THR A 294 1.16 -32.77 -1.35
CA THR A 294 0.46 -33.29 -2.53
C THR A 294 1.33 -34.24 -3.36
N LYS A 295 2.63 -33.91 -3.53
CA LYS A 295 3.56 -34.78 -4.27
C LYS A 295 3.93 -36.04 -3.47
N LEU A 296 4.05 -35.94 -2.15
CA LEU A 296 4.26 -37.12 -1.29
C LEU A 296 3.07 -38.09 -1.35
N LEU A 297 1.84 -37.58 -1.25
CA LEU A 297 0.62 -38.39 -1.40
C LEU A 297 0.52 -39.05 -2.78
N LYS A 298 0.99 -38.40 -3.84
CA LYS A 298 1.05 -39.00 -5.17
C LYS A 298 2.01 -40.19 -5.19
N LYS A 299 3.24 -39.99 -4.70
CA LYS A 299 4.29 -41.02 -4.66
C LYS A 299 3.87 -42.25 -3.84
N GLU A 300 3.22 -42.03 -2.70
CA GLU A 300 2.72 -43.13 -1.86
C GLU A 300 1.61 -43.95 -2.54
N ARG A 301 0.75 -43.33 -3.36
CA ARG A 301 -0.25 -44.08 -4.13
C ARG A 301 0.38 -44.84 -5.30
N GLU A 302 1.36 -44.26 -5.97
CA GLU A 302 2.12 -44.95 -7.02
C GLU A 302 2.87 -46.18 -6.50
N LYS A 303 3.24 -46.22 -5.21
CA LYS A 303 3.83 -47.41 -4.56
C LYS A 303 2.79 -48.48 -4.18
N ARG A 304 1.52 -48.10 -3.97
CA ARG A 304 0.44 -49.00 -3.52
C ARG A 304 -0.36 -49.59 -4.69
N ALA A 305 -0.25 -48.99 -5.88
CA ALA A 305 -0.86 -49.48 -7.13
C ALA A 305 0.09 -50.42 -7.85
#